data_AF-A0AB38HG52-F1
#
_entry.id   AF-A0AB38HG52-F1
#
_cell.length_a   1.000
_cell.length_b   1.000
_cell.length_c   1.000
_cell.angle_alpha   90.00
_cell.angle_beta   90.00
_cell.angle_gamma   90.00
#
_symmetry.space_group_name_H-M   'P 1'
#
loop_
_entity.id
_entity.type
_entity.pdbx_description
1 polymer ?
#
loop_
_entity_poly.entity_id
_entity_poly.type
_entity_poly.pdbx_seq_one_letter_code
_entity_poly.pdbx_strand_id
1 'polypeptide(L)'
;MKNNLKLTALAIFTHLIFQQIAYASVVRDDVDYQYFRDFAENKGKFFVGASNIAIHNKNGDLVGIAMRDLPMPDLSAVVRDGFATAISPQYINSVKHNTGYGSVQFGGATKNPDANHYNYLVVDRNDFLGEDKGINADYHLPRLHKLITEIEPTVITSAGSASRTYLNKNRFPSFARVGAGTQGTRDPNNVTTRIADPYRYLLGGTPLNITRGDLNGWADANGNLFEDYYGPLANYAAAEDSGSPLWVFDKQENR
;
A
#
# COMPACT_ATOMS: atom_id res chain seq x y z
N MET A 1 28.02 -3.59 -66.43
CA MET A 1 27.60 -2.25 -65.93
C MET A 1 26.19 -2.38 -65.40
N LYS A 2 25.82 -2.16 -64.14
CA LYS A 2 26.46 -1.58 -62.95
C LYS A 2 25.95 -2.37 -61.74
N ASN A 3 26.84 -2.61 -60.78
CA ASN A 3 26.51 -2.92 -59.39
C ASN A 3 25.49 -1.91 -58.86
N ASN A 4 24.65 -2.35 -57.93
CA ASN A 4 24.37 -1.59 -56.70
C ASN A 4 23.75 -2.53 -55.66
N LEU A 5 24.63 -3.12 -54.85
CA LEU A 5 24.33 -3.49 -53.47
C LEU A 5 23.75 -2.24 -52.80
N LYS A 6 22.51 -2.31 -52.28
CA LYS A 6 22.10 -1.42 -51.19
C LYS A 6 21.96 -2.27 -49.95
N LEU A 7 22.94 -2.13 -49.08
CA LEU A 7 22.86 -2.48 -47.66
C LEU A 7 21.60 -1.82 -47.08
N THR A 8 20.59 -2.62 -46.77
CA THR A 8 19.67 -2.27 -45.69
C THR A 8 20.03 -3.18 -44.53
N ALA A 9 20.93 -2.66 -43.68
CA ALA A 9 21.22 -3.25 -42.39
C ALA A 9 19.90 -3.35 -41.61
N LEU A 10 19.51 -4.59 -41.29
CA LEU A 10 18.43 -4.85 -40.35
C LEU A 10 18.94 -4.43 -38.97
N ALA A 11 18.64 -3.18 -38.58
CA ALA A 11 18.89 -2.70 -37.23
C ALA A 11 17.92 -3.42 -36.29
N ILE A 12 18.36 -4.56 -35.74
CA ILE A 12 17.71 -5.20 -34.60
C ILE A 12 18.00 -4.28 -33.41
N PHE A 13 17.07 -3.38 -33.11
CA PHE A 13 17.04 -2.70 -31.82
C PHE A 13 16.61 -3.72 -30.77
N THR A 14 17.55 -4.49 -30.24
CA THR A 14 17.39 -5.10 -28.92
C THR A 14 17.42 -3.96 -27.90
N HIS A 15 16.25 -3.38 -27.63
CA HIS A 15 16.06 -2.68 -26.37
C HIS A 15 16.22 -3.72 -25.26
N LEU A 16 17.44 -3.86 -24.74
CA LEU A 16 17.66 -4.29 -23.38
C LEU A 16 17.03 -3.21 -22.49
N ILE A 17 15.71 -3.29 -22.32
CA ILE A 17 15.06 -2.73 -21.16
C ILE A 17 15.71 -3.50 -20.02
N PHE A 18 16.69 -2.88 -19.36
CA PHE A 18 16.96 -3.21 -17.97
C PHE A 18 15.61 -3.01 -17.29
N GLN A 19 14.86 -4.11 -17.12
CA GLN A 19 13.81 -4.14 -16.13
C GLN A 19 14.58 -3.92 -14.83
N GLN A 20 14.65 -2.67 -14.39
CA GLN A 20 14.79 -2.41 -12.97
C GLN A 20 13.69 -3.25 -12.36
N ILE A 21 14.08 -4.31 -11.66
CA ILE A 21 13.12 -5.16 -10.99
C ILE A 21 12.43 -4.21 -10.02
N ALA A 22 11.19 -3.82 -10.36
CA ALA A 22 10.43 -2.85 -9.61
C ALA A 22 9.89 -3.58 -8.38
N TYR A 23 10.63 -3.53 -7.28
CA TYR A 23 10.28 -4.15 -6.02
C TYR A 23 9.29 -3.27 -5.23
N ALA A 24 8.26 -3.88 -4.62
CA ALA A 24 7.07 -3.24 -4.04
C ALA A 24 6.70 -3.84 -2.68
N SER A 25 6.45 -3.02 -1.66
CA SER A 25 6.61 -3.42 -0.25
C SER A 25 8.07 -3.66 0.08
N VAL A 26 8.89 -2.67 -0.30
CA VAL A 26 10.31 -2.64 0.04
C VAL A 26 10.49 -1.90 1.33
N VAL A 27 11.18 -2.55 2.26
CA VAL A 27 11.44 -2.02 3.61
C VAL A 27 12.94 -1.98 3.87
N ARG A 28 13.37 -1.15 4.81
CA ARG A 28 14.78 -1.11 5.26
C ARG A 28 15.21 -2.49 5.80
N ASP A 29 16.47 -2.85 5.56
CA ASP A 29 17.01 -4.17 5.88
C ASP A 29 17.70 -4.27 7.25
N ASP A 30 17.84 -3.15 7.96
CA ASP A 30 18.55 -3.04 9.25
C ASP A 30 17.65 -3.26 10.47
N VAL A 31 16.32 -3.28 10.31
CA VAL A 31 15.36 -3.70 11.34
C VAL A 31 14.81 -5.10 11.04
N ASP A 32 14.24 -5.76 12.05
CA ASP A 32 13.61 -7.06 11.84
C ASP A 32 12.41 -6.94 10.88
N TYR A 33 12.38 -7.78 9.86
CA TYR A 33 11.29 -7.87 8.89
C TYR A 33 9.94 -8.16 9.56
N GLN A 34 9.99 -8.83 10.72
CA GLN A 34 8.81 -9.14 11.53
C GLN A 34 8.08 -7.87 12.00
N TYR A 35 8.76 -6.73 12.20
CA TYR A 35 8.07 -5.48 12.56
C TYR A 35 7.05 -5.06 11.49
N PHE A 36 7.40 -5.18 10.21
CA PHE A 36 6.53 -4.80 9.10
C PHE A 36 5.38 -5.80 8.89
N ARG A 37 5.65 -7.09 9.14
CA ARG A 37 4.63 -8.16 9.14
C ARG A 37 3.62 -7.98 10.28
N ASP A 38 4.12 -7.74 11.49
CA ASP A 38 3.30 -7.51 12.67
C ASP A 38 2.49 -6.23 12.55
N PHE A 39 3.07 -5.16 11.99
CA PHE A 39 2.36 -3.93 11.67
C PHE A 39 1.17 -4.21 10.75
N ALA A 40 1.38 -4.89 9.62
CA ALA A 40 0.31 -5.18 8.66
C ALA A 40 -0.82 -6.04 9.22
N GLU A 41 -0.50 -6.97 10.13
CA GLU A 41 -1.46 -7.94 10.67
C GLU A 41 -2.03 -7.53 12.03
N ASN A 42 -1.73 -6.31 12.51
CA ASN A 42 -2.03 -5.85 13.87
C ASN A 42 -1.60 -6.85 14.97
N LYS A 43 -0.41 -7.44 14.83
CA LYS A 43 0.16 -8.45 15.72
C LYS A 43 1.34 -7.92 16.52
N GLY A 44 1.86 -8.77 17.41
CA GLY A 44 3.02 -8.45 18.23
C GLY A 44 2.76 -7.19 19.06
N LYS A 45 3.60 -6.17 18.88
CA LYS A 45 3.46 -4.87 19.57
C LYS A 45 2.45 -3.93 18.91
N PHE A 46 1.94 -4.25 17.72
CA PHE A 46 1.05 -3.39 16.91
C PHE A 46 -0.42 -3.81 16.99
N PHE A 47 -0.88 -4.28 18.15
CA PHE A 47 -2.31 -4.48 18.36
C PHE A 47 -3.05 -3.13 18.23
N VAL A 48 -4.32 -3.17 17.83
CA VAL A 48 -5.14 -1.97 17.61
C VAL A 48 -5.14 -1.08 18.85
N GLY A 49 -4.86 0.22 18.67
CA GLY A 49 -4.76 1.19 19.75
C GLY A 49 -3.40 1.27 20.46
N ALA A 50 -2.45 0.37 20.17
CA ALA A 50 -1.08 0.50 20.68
C ALA A 50 -0.44 1.82 20.21
N SER A 51 0.39 2.43 21.04
CA SER A 51 1.10 3.67 20.73
C SER A 51 2.52 3.63 21.28
N ASN A 52 3.38 4.53 20.81
CA ASN A 52 4.74 4.72 21.31
C ASN A 52 5.59 3.43 21.29
N ILE A 53 5.58 2.74 20.15
CA ILE A 53 6.23 1.43 19.99
C ILE A 53 7.70 1.64 19.60
N ALA A 54 8.62 1.29 20.50
CA ALA A 54 10.05 1.37 20.24
C ALA A 54 10.51 0.32 19.22
N ILE A 55 11.12 0.79 18.13
CA ILE A 55 11.67 -0.04 17.05
C ILE A 55 13.18 -0.04 17.16
N HIS A 56 13.74 -1.24 17.23
CA HIS A 56 15.18 -1.44 17.33
C HIS A 56 15.72 -2.10 16.07
N ASN A 57 16.96 -1.78 15.71
CA ASN A 57 17.68 -2.45 14.63
C ASN A 57 18.08 -3.88 15.06
N LYS A 58 18.64 -4.64 14.13
CA LYS A 58 19.12 -6.01 14.38
C LYS A 58 20.28 -6.10 15.39
N ASN A 59 20.94 -5.00 15.70
CA ASN A 59 21.99 -4.91 16.73
C ASN A 59 21.43 -4.54 18.12
N GLY A 60 20.14 -4.18 18.20
CA GLY A 60 19.46 -3.77 19.44
C GLY A 60 19.44 -2.26 19.68
N ASP A 61 19.98 -1.43 18.80
CA ASP A 61 19.93 0.03 18.95
C ASP A 61 18.55 0.58 18.58
N LEU A 62 18.10 1.61 19.30
CA LEU A 62 16.85 2.28 19.00
C LEU A 62 16.93 3.03 17.66
N VAL A 63 16.06 2.68 16.72
CA VAL A 63 15.92 3.35 15.42
C VAL A 63 14.90 4.48 15.49
N GLY A 64 13.83 4.28 16.24
CA GLY A 64 12.78 5.29 16.39
C GLY A 64 11.57 4.75 17.14
N ILE A 65 10.51 5.57 17.18
CA ILE A 65 9.24 5.23 17.83
C ILE A 65 8.15 5.21 16.75
N ALA A 66 7.59 4.03 16.48
CA ALA A 66 6.41 3.89 15.64
C ALA A 66 5.16 4.30 16.42
N MET A 67 4.16 4.84 15.71
CA MET A 67 2.89 5.29 16.32
C MET A 67 3.11 6.26 17.49
N ARG A 68 4.03 7.23 17.32
CA ARG A 68 4.36 8.22 18.35
C ARG A 68 3.15 9.10 18.63
N ASP A 69 2.66 9.04 19.87
CA ASP A 69 1.48 9.77 20.35
C ASP A 69 0.19 9.56 19.53
N LEU A 70 0.13 8.47 18.76
CA LEU A 70 -1.01 8.12 17.90
C LEU A 70 -1.38 6.65 18.13
N PRO A 71 -2.66 6.28 18.11
CA PRO A 71 -3.08 4.89 18.22
C PRO A 71 -2.81 4.16 16.89
N MET A 72 -2.33 2.92 17.00
CA MET A 72 -2.25 1.99 15.87
C MET A 72 -3.65 1.77 15.28
N PRO A 73 -3.87 2.01 13.98
CA PRO A 73 -5.17 1.81 13.35
C PRO A 73 -5.55 0.33 13.29
N ASP A 74 -6.85 0.07 13.19
CA ASP A 74 -7.38 -1.24 12.79
C ASP A 74 -7.24 -1.40 11.27
N LEU A 75 -6.39 -2.33 10.85
CA LEU A 75 -6.10 -2.62 9.45
C LEU A 75 -6.91 -3.82 8.93
N SER A 76 -7.89 -4.32 9.70
CA SER A 76 -8.71 -5.46 9.32
C SER A 76 -9.65 -5.19 8.13
N ALA A 77 -9.96 -3.92 7.85
CA ALA A 77 -10.73 -3.52 6.67
C ALA A 77 -10.01 -3.82 5.34
N VAL A 78 -8.72 -4.15 5.37
CA VAL A 78 -7.95 -4.56 4.19
C VAL A 78 -8.30 -6.00 3.83
N VAL A 79 -8.51 -6.26 2.54
CA VAL A 79 -8.66 -7.64 2.08
C VAL A 79 -7.36 -8.41 2.32
N ARG A 80 -7.44 -9.72 2.57
CA ARG A 80 -6.28 -10.56 2.93
C ARG A 80 -5.12 -10.48 1.92
N ASP A 81 -5.43 -10.22 0.66
CA ASP A 81 -4.47 -10.11 -0.43
C ASP A 81 -3.98 -8.66 -0.67
N GLY A 82 -4.41 -7.69 0.15
CA GLY A 82 -3.80 -6.36 0.23
C GLY A 82 -4.14 -5.37 -0.88
N PHE A 83 -4.94 -5.74 -1.87
CA PHE A 83 -5.22 -4.91 -3.06
C PHE A 83 -6.52 -4.09 -2.99
N ALA A 84 -7.31 -4.23 -1.93
CA ALA A 84 -8.59 -3.53 -1.76
C ALA A 84 -8.93 -3.33 -0.28
N THR A 85 -9.84 -2.41 0.01
CA THR A 85 -10.26 -2.05 1.38
C THR A 85 -11.75 -1.87 1.48
N ALA A 86 -12.38 -2.43 2.52
CA ALA A 86 -13.79 -2.19 2.83
C ALA A 86 -14.00 -0.77 3.35
N ILE A 87 -14.90 -0.03 2.69
CA ILE A 87 -15.27 1.35 3.06
C ILE A 87 -16.76 1.50 3.38
N SER A 88 -17.53 0.42 3.20
CA SER A 88 -18.94 0.29 3.59
C SER A 88 -19.26 -1.20 3.76
N PRO A 89 -20.31 -1.58 4.52
CA PRO A 89 -20.62 -2.99 4.79
C PRO A 89 -20.79 -3.87 3.55
N GLN A 90 -21.02 -3.30 2.36
CA GLN A 90 -21.16 -4.04 1.11
C GLN A 90 -20.22 -3.57 -0.02
N TYR A 91 -19.27 -2.67 0.26
CA TYR A 91 -18.42 -2.09 -0.78
C TYR A 91 -16.96 -2.03 -0.39
N ILE A 92 -16.11 -2.34 -1.38
CA ILE A 92 -14.66 -2.18 -1.29
C ILE A 92 -14.19 -1.11 -2.27
N ASN A 93 -13.05 -0.51 -1.97
CA ASN A 93 -12.33 0.44 -2.81
C ASN A 93 -11.04 -0.23 -3.31
N SER A 94 -10.73 -0.05 -4.60
CA SER A 94 -9.48 -0.43 -5.25
C SER A 94 -9.30 0.39 -6.53
N VAL A 95 -8.18 0.20 -7.23
CA VAL A 95 -7.94 0.78 -8.56
C VAL A 95 -8.59 -0.03 -9.67
N LYS A 96 -9.07 0.65 -10.71
CA LYS A 96 -9.82 0.06 -11.82
C LYS A 96 -9.01 -0.97 -12.62
N HIS A 97 -7.71 -0.75 -12.77
CA HIS A 97 -6.88 -1.67 -13.54
C HIS A 97 -6.73 -3.06 -12.91
N ASN A 98 -7.11 -3.24 -11.64
CA ASN A 98 -7.18 -4.55 -10.97
C ASN A 98 -8.44 -5.31 -11.43
N THR A 99 -8.43 -5.83 -12.65
CA THR A 99 -9.61 -6.51 -13.25
C THR A 99 -9.65 -8.03 -13.00
N GLY A 100 -8.60 -8.59 -12.40
CA GLY A 100 -8.43 -10.05 -12.27
C GLY A 100 -9.23 -10.72 -11.14
N TYR A 101 -9.58 -10.00 -10.06
CA TYR A 101 -10.22 -10.61 -8.90
C TYR A 101 -11.76 -10.66 -9.03
N GLY A 102 -12.37 -11.78 -8.69
CA GLY A 102 -13.84 -11.96 -8.66
C GLY A 102 -14.42 -12.07 -7.25
N SER A 103 -13.57 -12.16 -6.23
CA SER A 103 -13.97 -12.26 -4.83
C SER A 103 -12.87 -11.76 -3.92
N VAL A 104 -13.22 -11.44 -2.68
CA VAL A 104 -12.29 -11.05 -1.62
C VAL A 104 -12.59 -11.78 -0.31
N GLN A 105 -11.62 -11.80 0.60
CA GLN A 105 -11.75 -12.33 1.96
C GLN A 105 -11.23 -11.31 2.96
N PHE A 106 -11.82 -11.29 4.16
CA PHE A 106 -11.41 -10.47 5.30
C PHE A 106 -10.93 -11.35 6.47
N GLY A 107 -10.43 -10.72 7.53
CA GLY A 107 -9.94 -11.40 8.73
C GLY A 107 -8.48 -11.84 8.63
N GLY A 108 -7.98 -12.50 9.67
CA GLY A 108 -6.56 -12.87 9.78
C GLY A 108 -6.11 -13.93 8.76
N ALA A 109 -4.83 -13.91 8.38
CA ALA A 109 -4.25 -14.82 7.36
C ALA A 109 -4.14 -16.32 7.77
N THR A 110 -4.90 -16.77 8.77
CA THR A 110 -4.82 -18.13 9.32
C THR A 110 -5.40 -19.19 8.38
N LYS A 111 -4.89 -20.42 8.49
CA LYS A 111 -5.47 -21.64 7.87
C LYS A 111 -6.26 -22.48 8.86
N ASN A 112 -6.46 -22.00 10.09
CA ASN A 112 -7.28 -22.69 11.08
C ASN A 112 -8.72 -22.83 10.53
N PRO A 113 -9.29 -24.04 10.43
CA PRO A 113 -10.65 -24.25 9.94
C PRO A 113 -11.71 -23.48 10.74
N ASP A 114 -11.47 -23.21 12.02
CA ASP A 114 -12.40 -22.46 12.88
C ASP A 114 -12.59 -21.01 12.42
N ALA A 115 -11.64 -20.46 11.64
CA ALA A 115 -11.74 -19.11 11.09
C ALA A 115 -12.87 -18.97 10.07
N ASN A 116 -13.30 -20.07 9.44
CA ASN A 116 -14.43 -20.10 8.50
C ASN A 116 -14.42 -18.95 7.46
N HIS A 117 -13.25 -18.68 6.86
CA HIS A 117 -13.08 -17.57 5.91
C HIS A 117 -14.16 -17.57 4.83
N TYR A 118 -14.86 -16.44 4.72
CA TYR A 118 -15.95 -16.28 3.77
C TYR A 118 -15.48 -15.59 2.48
N ASN A 119 -15.86 -16.16 1.33
CA ASN A 119 -15.58 -15.57 0.02
C ASN A 119 -16.69 -14.58 -0.36
N TYR A 120 -16.37 -13.30 -0.29
CA TYR A 120 -17.25 -12.23 -0.76
C TYR A 120 -17.11 -12.03 -2.26
N LEU A 121 -18.07 -12.52 -3.05
CA LEU A 121 -18.11 -12.34 -4.50
C LEU A 121 -18.38 -10.88 -4.88
N VAL A 122 -17.69 -10.40 -5.91
CA VAL A 122 -17.94 -9.12 -6.57
C VAL A 122 -19.10 -9.30 -7.57
N VAL A 123 -20.15 -8.50 -7.43
CA VAL A 123 -21.33 -8.54 -8.33
C VAL A 123 -21.36 -7.38 -9.32
N ASP A 124 -20.69 -6.29 -8.98
CA ASP A 124 -20.50 -5.13 -9.84
C ASP A 124 -19.17 -4.48 -9.45
N ARG A 125 -18.38 -4.01 -10.41
CA ARG A 125 -17.13 -3.29 -10.12
C ARG A 125 -17.38 -1.80 -9.83
N ASN A 126 -18.46 -1.22 -10.36
CA ASN A 126 -18.70 0.22 -10.31
C ASN A 126 -17.44 1.01 -10.70
N ASP A 127 -16.90 0.71 -11.88
CA ASP A 127 -15.71 1.40 -12.40
C ASP A 127 -16.03 2.88 -12.60
N PHE A 128 -15.12 3.75 -12.16
CA PHE A 128 -15.24 5.18 -12.43
C PHE A 128 -15.09 5.43 -13.93
N LEU A 129 -16.01 6.22 -14.48
CA LEU A 129 -16.10 6.49 -15.92
C LEU A 129 -15.16 7.63 -16.37
N GLY A 130 -14.60 8.39 -15.43
CA GLY A 130 -13.68 9.50 -15.73
C GLY A 130 -14.39 10.71 -16.35
N GLU A 131 -15.68 10.88 -16.10
CA GLU A 131 -16.49 11.97 -16.65
C GLU A 131 -16.16 13.34 -16.00
N ASP A 132 -15.58 13.32 -14.80
CA ASP A 132 -15.06 14.51 -14.13
C ASP A 132 -13.69 14.89 -14.69
N LYS A 133 -13.68 15.94 -15.53
CA LYS A 133 -12.46 16.47 -16.15
C LYS A 133 -11.43 16.84 -15.08
N GLY A 134 -10.35 16.07 -15.00
CA GLY A 134 -9.22 16.32 -14.12
C GLY A 134 -9.02 15.24 -13.06
N ILE A 135 -9.96 14.33 -12.80
CA ILE A 135 -9.76 13.26 -11.81
C ILE A 135 -9.24 11.99 -12.50
N ASN A 136 -8.30 11.28 -11.88
CA ASN A 136 -7.80 10.01 -12.43
C ASN A 136 -8.94 8.98 -12.53
N ALA A 137 -9.10 8.37 -13.71
CA ALA A 137 -10.14 7.38 -13.98
C ALA A 137 -9.84 5.98 -13.42
N ASP A 138 -8.64 5.77 -12.87
CA ASP A 138 -8.17 4.49 -12.34
C ASP A 138 -8.69 4.21 -10.93
N TYR A 139 -10.00 4.11 -10.81
CA TYR A 139 -10.71 3.88 -9.55
C TYR A 139 -11.95 3.01 -9.78
N HIS A 140 -12.25 2.13 -8.85
CA HIS A 140 -13.55 1.45 -8.83
C HIS A 140 -14.08 1.25 -7.40
N LEU A 141 -15.40 1.08 -7.29
CA LEU A 141 -16.08 0.83 -6.01
C LEU A 141 -16.87 -0.50 -6.02
N PRO A 142 -16.20 -1.66 -6.07
CA PRO A 142 -16.89 -2.92 -6.22
C PRO A 142 -17.93 -3.20 -5.13
N ARG A 143 -19.11 -3.66 -5.57
CA ARG A 143 -20.19 -4.14 -4.73
C ARG A 143 -20.02 -5.63 -4.46
N LEU A 144 -20.14 -6.01 -3.20
CA LEU A 144 -20.10 -7.41 -2.76
C LEU A 144 -21.50 -8.02 -2.72
N HIS A 145 -21.61 -9.32 -2.97
CA HIS A 145 -22.88 -10.05 -2.95
C HIS A 145 -23.51 -10.18 -1.55
N LYS A 146 -22.75 -9.91 -0.48
CA LYS A 146 -23.15 -10.03 0.94
C LYS A 146 -22.56 -8.90 1.77
N LEU A 147 -23.18 -8.66 2.92
CA LEU A 147 -22.65 -7.74 3.93
C LEU A 147 -21.47 -8.39 4.64
N ILE A 148 -20.39 -7.62 4.81
CA ILE A 148 -19.20 -8.00 5.56
C ILE A 148 -19.55 -8.08 7.05
N THR A 149 -19.04 -9.07 7.76
CA THR A 149 -19.37 -9.30 9.18
C THR A 149 -18.17 -9.48 10.10
N GLU A 150 -16.98 -9.75 9.54
CA GLU A 150 -15.76 -10.03 10.29
C GLU A 150 -15.06 -8.76 10.77
N ILE A 151 -15.33 -7.62 10.12
CA ILE A 151 -14.60 -6.35 10.30
C ILE A 151 -15.57 -5.16 10.28
N GLU A 152 -15.10 -4.03 10.81
CA GLU A 152 -15.75 -2.73 10.59
C GLU A 152 -15.11 -2.05 9.36
N PRO A 153 -15.88 -1.65 8.34
CA PRO A 153 -15.35 -0.90 7.21
C PRO A 153 -14.67 0.39 7.65
N THR A 154 -13.56 0.74 7.01
CA THR A 154 -12.83 1.96 7.34
C THR A 154 -13.57 3.21 6.83
N VAL A 155 -13.32 4.35 7.46
CA VAL A 155 -13.95 5.62 7.09
C VAL A 155 -13.17 6.33 5.99
N ILE A 156 -13.89 6.97 5.08
CA ILE A 156 -13.29 7.85 4.08
C ILE A 156 -13.09 9.23 4.73
N THR A 157 -11.91 9.80 4.53
CA THR A 157 -11.57 11.17 4.94
C THR A 157 -12.62 12.20 4.50
N SER A 158 -13.06 13.05 5.43
CA SER A 158 -13.94 14.18 5.12
C SER A 158 -13.20 15.37 4.52
N ALA A 159 -11.86 15.37 4.55
CA ALA A 159 -11.03 16.48 4.10
C ALA A 159 -11.07 16.68 2.57
N GLY A 160 -11.58 15.69 1.84
CA GLY A 160 -11.69 15.71 0.39
C GLY A 160 -10.34 15.60 -0.33
N SER A 161 -10.33 15.98 -1.60
CA SER A 161 -9.19 15.81 -2.52
C SER A 161 -8.53 17.12 -2.92
N ALA A 162 -8.79 18.22 -2.19
CA ALA A 162 -8.22 19.52 -2.52
C ALA A 162 -6.68 19.47 -2.46
N SER A 163 -6.02 20.16 -3.39
CA SER A 163 -4.56 20.15 -3.50
C SER A 163 -3.88 20.52 -2.18
N ARG A 164 -2.80 19.81 -1.86
CA ARG A 164 -1.95 20.02 -0.66
C ARG A 164 -2.65 19.83 0.68
N THR A 165 -3.90 19.36 0.73
CA THR A 165 -4.65 19.09 1.97
C THR A 165 -3.82 18.24 2.94
N TYR A 166 -3.30 17.12 2.45
CA TYR A 166 -2.53 16.14 3.23
C TYR A 166 -1.07 16.55 3.52
N LEU A 167 -0.64 17.74 3.10
CA LEU A 167 0.68 18.29 3.48
C LEU A 167 0.62 19.02 4.83
N ASN A 168 -0.57 19.29 5.36
CA ASN A 168 -0.75 19.95 6.66
C ASN A 168 -0.44 18.97 7.80
N LYS A 169 0.83 18.88 8.21
CA LYS A 169 1.29 18.01 9.31
C LYS A 169 0.64 18.32 10.67
N ASN A 170 0.09 19.53 10.86
CA ASN A 170 -0.64 19.87 12.09
C ASN A 170 -2.01 19.19 12.16
N ARG A 171 -2.61 18.86 11.02
CA ARG A 171 -3.87 18.08 10.93
C ARG A 171 -3.59 16.60 10.67
N PHE A 172 -2.65 16.31 9.77
CA PHE A 172 -2.31 14.99 9.27
C PHE A 172 -0.88 14.60 9.64
N PRO A 173 -0.62 14.27 10.92
CA PRO A 173 0.74 14.07 11.43
C PRO A 173 1.38 12.75 11.00
N SER A 174 0.59 11.72 10.68
CA SER A 174 1.09 10.40 10.32
C SER A 174 0.14 9.67 9.37
N PHE A 175 0.71 8.71 8.66
CA PHE A 175 0.06 7.90 7.65
C PHE A 175 0.42 6.43 7.87
N ALA A 176 -0.48 5.54 7.49
CA ALA A 176 -0.23 4.10 7.45
C ALA A 176 -0.52 3.58 6.04
N ARG A 177 0.19 2.54 5.63
CA ARG A 177 -0.12 1.77 4.43
C ARG A 177 0.06 0.29 4.69
N VAL A 178 -0.68 -0.52 3.93
CA VAL A 178 -0.57 -1.98 3.93
C VAL A 178 -0.71 -2.44 2.49
N GLY A 179 0.09 -3.41 2.06
CA GLY A 179 -0.05 -4.02 0.74
C GLY A 179 0.65 -5.37 0.63
N ALA A 180 0.42 -6.04 -0.49
CA ALA A 180 0.97 -7.36 -0.78
C ALA A 180 1.76 -7.39 -2.09
N GLY A 181 2.38 -6.29 -2.50
CA GLY A 181 3.20 -6.25 -3.72
C GLY A 181 4.43 -7.19 -3.71
N THR A 182 5.29 -7.05 -4.71
CA THR A 182 6.55 -7.82 -4.82
C THR A 182 7.54 -7.51 -3.69
N GLN A 183 7.54 -8.33 -2.66
CA GLN A 183 8.21 -8.09 -1.38
C GLN A 183 9.74 -7.98 -1.50
N GLY A 184 10.33 -7.01 -0.80
CA GLY A 184 11.78 -6.79 -0.82
C GLY A 184 12.34 -6.10 0.43
N THR A 185 13.66 -6.16 0.58
CA THR A 185 14.41 -5.34 1.54
C THR A 185 15.41 -4.47 0.80
N ARG A 186 15.71 -3.28 1.31
CA ARG A 186 16.69 -2.36 0.73
C ARG A 186 17.72 -1.97 1.78
N ASP A 187 18.99 -2.01 1.38
CA ASP A 187 20.13 -1.59 2.20
C ASP A 187 20.35 -0.06 2.13
N PRO A 188 21.18 0.52 3.02
CA PRO A 188 21.49 1.95 3.00
C PRO A 188 22.17 2.44 1.71
N ASN A 189 22.71 1.54 0.89
CA ASN A 189 23.30 1.85 -0.41
C ASN A 189 22.28 1.76 -1.56
N ASN A 190 20.99 1.65 -1.24
CA ASN A 190 19.87 1.47 -2.16
C ASN A 190 19.86 0.16 -2.97
N VAL A 191 20.65 -0.84 -2.56
CA VAL A 191 20.58 -2.18 -3.14
C VAL A 191 19.33 -2.87 -2.63
N THR A 192 18.46 -3.31 -3.54
CA THR A 192 17.21 -4.00 -3.19
C THR A 192 17.33 -5.50 -3.43
N THR A 193 16.99 -6.29 -2.42
CA THR A 193 16.92 -7.75 -2.47
C THR A 193 15.46 -8.18 -2.50
N ARG A 194 15.09 -8.99 -3.50
CA ARG A 194 13.76 -9.62 -3.56
C ARG A 194 13.62 -10.66 -2.44
N ILE A 195 12.48 -10.65 -1.75
CA ILE A 195 12.16 -11.62 -0.71
C ILE A 195 11.04 -12.57 -1.15
N ALA A 196 9.99 -12.06 -1.81
CA ALA A 196 8.89 -12.88 -2.26
C ALA A 196 8.18 -12.32 -3.49
N ASP A 197 7.39 -13.17 -4.13
CA ASP A 197 6.40 -12.78 -5.14
C ASP A 197 5.30 -11.91 -4.52
N PRO A 198 4.53 -11.19 -5.34
CA PRO A 198 3.31 -10.52 -4.90
C PRO A 198 2.25 -11.50 -4.37
N TYR A 199 1.32 -10.97 -3.58
CA TYR A 199 0.15 -11.64 -3.00
C TYR A 199 0.49 -12.86 -2.12
N ARG A 200 1.68 -12.87 -1.51
CA ARG A 200 2.12 -13.94 -0.60
C ARG A 200 1.79 -13.65 0.86
N TYR A 201 1.93 -12.41 1.28
CA TYR A 201 1.63 -11.90 2.61
C TYR A 201 1.59 -10.37 2.58
N LEU A 202 1.04 -9.77 3.63
CA LEU A 202 0.98 -8.33 3.80
C LEU A 202 2.27 -7.79 4.43
N LEU A 203 2.74 -6.65 3.95
CA LEU A 203 3.63 -5.77 4.70
C LEU A 203 2.95 -4.43 4.95
N GLY A 204 3.19 -3.91 6.14
CA GLY A 204 2.62 -2.65 6.59
C GLY A 204 3.69 -1.73 7.12
N GLY A 205 3.37 -0.45 7.17
CA GLY A 205 4.24 0.58 7.71
C GLY A 205 3.70 1.95 7.38
N THR A 206 4.60 2.92 7.28
CA THR A 206 4.30 4.28 6.83
C THR A 206 4.73 4.45 5.38
N PRO A 207 4.10 5.32 4.58
CA PRO A 207 4.63 5.66 3.26
C PRO A 207 5.95 6.42 3.39
N LEU A 208 6.64 6.63 2.26
CA LEU A 208 7.65 7.69 2.16
C LEU A 208 7.01 9.08 2.37
N ASN A 209 7.83 10.12 2.47
CA ASN A 209 7.35 11.49 2.69
C ASN A 209 6.33 11.92 1.62
N ILE A 210 5.14 12.34 2.04
CA ILE A 210 4.16 12.92 1.11
C ILE A 210 4.68 14.29 0.69
N THR A 211 5.07 14.44 -0.57
CA THR A 211 5.71 15.66 -1.10
C THR A 211 4.77 16.52 -1.92
N ARG A 212 3.70 15.93 -2.46
CA ARG A 212 2.75 16.63 -3.34
C ARG A 212 1.35 16.07 -3.14
N GLY A 213 0.36 16.94 -3.30
CA GLY A 213 -1.03 16.57 -3.55
C GLY A 213 -1.59 17.55 -4.57
N ASP A 214 -2.12 17.07 -5.68
CA ASP A 214 -2.60 17.94 -6.75
C ASP A 214 -4.12 18.13 -6.73
N LEU A 215 -4.67 18.88 -7.69
CA LEU A 215 -6.12 19.10 -7.82
C LEU A 215 -6.86 17.88 -8.42
N ASN A 216 -6.13 16.87 -8.90
CA ASN A 216 -6.64 15.71 -9.62
C ASN A 216 -6.87 14.50 -8.70
N GLY A 217 -6.69 14.68 -7.37
CA GLY A 217 -7.04 13.69 -6.37
C GLY A 217 -6.00 12.61 -6.10
N TRP A 218 -4.71 12.87 -6.37
CA TRP A 218 -3.61 11.97 -5.99
C TRP A 218 -2.53 12.71 -5.19
N ALA A 219 -1.77 11.93 -4.41
CA ALA A 219 -0.66 12.39 -3.61
C ALA A 219 0.60 11.59 -3.94
N ASP A 220 1.73 12.28 -4.06
CA ASP A 220 3.03 11.67 -4.35
C ASP A 220 3.80 11.47 -3.05
N ALA A 221 4.35 10.27 -2.87
CA ALA A 221 5.27 9.92 -1.79
C ALA A 221 6.68 9.73 -2.34
N ASN A 222 7.67 10.42 -1.78
CA ASN A 222 9.08 10.33 -2.18
C ASN A 222 9.99 10.38 -0.97
N GLY A 223 11.22 9.90 -1.09
CA GLY A 223 12.22 9.97 -0.03
C GLY A 223 12.99 8.67 0.17
N ASN A 224 13.53 8.50 1.36
CA ASN A 224 14.40 7.38 1.72
C ASN A 224 13.74 6.52 2.84
N LEU A 225 13.89 5.19 2.76
CA LEU A 225 13.37 4.22 3.74
C LEU A 225 14.02 4.34 5.13
N PHE A 226 15.22 4.95 5.21
CA PHE A 226 15.98 5.11 6.45
C PHE A 226 15.66 6.41 7.19
N GLU A 227 14.86 7.30 6.58
CA GLU A 227 14.41 8.57 7.17
C GLU A 227 13.10 8.39 7.95
N ASP A 228 12.97 9.12 9.06
CA ASP A 228 11.78 9.08 9.93
C ASP A 228 10.80 10.20 9.57
N TYR A 229 10.04 10.02 8.48
CA TYR A 229 9.01 11.00 8.07
C TYR A 229 7.73 10.91 8.90
N TYR A 230 7.29 9.69 9.18
CA TYR A 230 6.03 9.36 9.87
C TYR A 230 6.20 8.21 10.89
N GLY A 231 7.42 7.75 11.08
CA GLY A 231 7.79 6.56 11.85
C GLY A 231 9.00 5.84 11.24
N PRO A 232 9.69 4.98 12.02
CA PRO A 232 10.90 4.27 11.59
C PRO A 232 10.62 3.11 10.61
N LEU A 233 9.35 2.80 10.35
CA LEU A 233 8.91 1.70 9.49
C LEU A 233 8.39 2.24 8.16
N ALA A 234 9.23 2.94 7.41
CA ALA A 234 8.92 3.39 6.07
C ALA A 234 8.80 2.20 5.09
N ASN A 235 7.88 2.31 4.15
CA ASN A 235 7.59 1.30 3.14
C ASN A 235 7.46 1.98 1.76
N TYR A 236 8.20 1.46 0.79
CA TYR A 236 8.15 1.87 -0.61
C TYR A 236 7.21 0.95 -1.39
N ALA A 237 6.10 1.51 -1.87
CA ALA A 237 5.15 0.83 -2.74
C ALA A 237 5.70 0.72 -4.17
N ALA A 238 5.42 -0.39 -4.86
CA ALA A 238 5.69 -0.52 -6.30
C ALA A 238 4.75 -1.50 -7.01
N ALA A 239 5.22 -2.22 -8.03
CA ALA A 239 4.42 -3.17 -8.80
C ALA A 239 3.63 -4.15 -7.92
N GLU A 240 2.33 -4.29 -8.22
CA GLU A 240 1.37 -5.16 -7.52
C GLU A 240 0.95 -4.69 -6.11
N ASP A 241 1.43 -3.51 -5.64
CA ASP A 241 0.78 -2.77 -4.53
C ASP A 241 -0.40 -1.92 -5.03
N SER A 242 -0.72 -1.97 -6.32
CA SER A 242 -1.84 -1.27 -6.94
C SER A 242 -3.16 -1.56 -6.23
N GLY A 243 -3.90 -0.51 -5.86
CA GLY A 243 -5.17 -0.63 -5.11
C GLY A 243 -4.99 -0.79 -3.60
N SER A 244 -3.75 -1.03 -3.15
CA SER A 244 -3.46 -1.11 -1.72
C SER A 244 -3.71 0.24 -1.02
N PRO A 245 -4.28 0.24 0.18
CA PRO A 245 -4.72 1.44 0.87
C PRO A 245 -3.60 2.29 1.48
N LEU A 246 -3.92 3.57 1.60
CA LEU A 246 -3.22 4.57 2.40
C LEU A 246 -4.22 5.20 3.38
N TRP A 247 -3.89 5.18 4.67
CA TRP A 247 -4.62 5.89 5.72
C TRP A 247 -3.83 7.10 6.20
N VAL A 248 -4.56 8.03 6.78
CA VAL A 248 -4.02 9.21 7.44
C VAL A 248 -4.77 9.38 8.75
N PHE A 249 -4.04 9.73 9.81
CA PHE A 249 -4.67 10.15 11.06
C PHE A 249 -5.09 11.62 10.93
N ASP A 250 -6.34 11.94 11.22
CA ASP A 250 -6.86 13.29 11.24
C ASP A 250 -7.03 13.80 12.67
N LYS A 251 -6.17 14.72 13.11
CA LYS A 251 -6.24 15.31 14.45
C LYS A 251 -7.52 16.08 14.74
N GLN A 252 -8.22 16.57 13.72
CA GLN A 252 -9.50 17.26 13.92
C GLN A 252 -10.64 16.28 14.20
N GLU A 253 -10.55 15.06 13.66
CA GLU A 253 -11.53 14.00 13.89
C GLU A 253 -11.09 12.99 14.96
N ASN A 254 -9.83 13.06 15.38
CA ASN A 254 -9.20 12.16 16.35
C ASN A 254 -9.33 10.67 15.96
N ARG A 255 -9.08 10.37 14.68
CA ARG A 255 -9.12 9.01 14.11
C ARG A 255 -8.26 8.94 12.85
#